data_AF-A0A2N2Z0G9-F1
#
_entry.id   AF-A0A2N2Z0G9-F1
#
_cell.length_a   1.000
_cell.length_b   1.000
_cell.length_c   1.000
_cell.angle_alpha   90.00
_cell.angle_beta   90.00
_cell.angle_gamma   90.00
#
_symmetry.space_group_name_H-M   'P 1'
#
loop_
_entity.id
_entity.type
_entity.pdbx_description
1 polymer ?
#
loop_
_entity_poly.entity_id
_entity_poly.type
_entity_poly.pdbx_seq_one_letter_code
_entity_poly.pdbx_strand_id
1 'polypeptide(L)' 'VTAHRSWTEAIATAGGVSLKEVNPRTMESKLVKGLYFAGELLDLDGSTGGYNLQIAYSTGWLAGKEAANQALADKEIKH' A
#
# COMPACT_ATOMS: atom_id res chain seq x y z
N VAL A 1 -1.28 -7.69 33.11
CA VAL A 1 -1.59 -6.33 32.59
C VAL A 1 -2.68 -6.50 31.55
N THR A 2 -3.89 -6.11 31.89
CA THR A 2 -5.11 -6.33 31.08
C THR A 2 -5.75 -5.00 30.77
N ALA A 3 -5.31 -4.36 29.68
CA ALA A 3 -6.02 -3.25 29.00
C ALA A 3 -5.32 -2.93 27.67
N HIS A 4 -6.04 -3.00 26.56
CA HIS A 4 -5.61 -2.40 25.29
C HIS A 4 -5.98 -0.91 25.31
N ARG A 5 -5.06 -0.03 24.88
CA ARG A 5 -5.28 1.42 24.78
C ARG A 5 -6.24 1.76 23.63
N SER A 6 -6.90 2.92 23.73
CA SER A 6 -7.92 3.38 22.77
C SER A 6 -7.36 3.59 21.35
N TRP A 7 -8.21 3.44 20.32
CA TRP A 7 -7.87 3.64 18.89
C TRP A 7 -7.14 4.95 18.59
N THR A 8 -7.40 6.00 19.37
CA THR A 8 -6.78 7.33 19.26
C THR A 8 -5.30 7.38 19.69
N GLU A 9 -4.79 6.35 20.37
CA GLU A 9 -3.38 6.21 20.76
C GLU A 9 -2.64 5.11 19.96
N ALA A 10 -3.28 4.51 18.95
CA ALA A 10 -2.67 3.48 18.13
C ALA A 10 -1.67 4.10 17.13
N ILE A 11 -0.40 3.72 17.25
CA ILE A 11 0.70 4.19 16.39
C ILE A 11 0.70 3.45 15.02
N ALA A 12 -0.08 2.37 14.92
CA ALA A 12 -0.25 1.59 13.71
C ALA A 12 -1.69 1.05 13.66
N THR A 13 -2.29 1.08 12.47
CA THR A 13 -3.60 0.51 12.20
C THR A 13 -3.43 -0.98 11.89
N ALA A 14 -3.84 -1.86 12.79
CA ALA A 14 -3.93 -3.30 12.51
C ALA A 14 -5.21 -3.54 11.68
N GLY A 15 -5.05 -3.51 10.36
CA GLY A 15 -6.11 -3.71 9.38
C GLY A 15 -6.04 -2.70 8.23
N GLY A 16 -6.09 -3.22 6.99
CA GLY A 16 -5.98 -2.44 5.76
C GLY A 16 -6.48 -3.20 4.53
N VAL A 17 -6.14 -2.72 3.35
CA VAL A 17 -6.46 -3.40 2.08
C VAL A 17 -5.78 -4.77 2.05
N SER A 18 -6.57 -5.81 1.80
CA SER A 18 -6.10 -7.19 1.74
C SER A 18 -5.02 -7.37 0.68
N LEU A 19 -3.86 -7.90 1.07
CA LEU A 19 -2.77 -8.23 0.14
C LEU A 19 -3.17 -9.26 -0.91
N LYS A 20 -4.24 -10.03 -0.67
CA LYS A 20 -4.78 -10.96 -1.68
C LYS A 20 -5.38 -10.21 -2.86
N GLU A 21 -5.84 -8.99 -2.66
CA GLU A 21 -6.48 -8.13 -3.65
C GLU A 21 -5.51 -7.13 -4.29
N VAL A 22 -4.24 -7.14 -3.88
CA VAL A 22 -3.19 -6.26 -4.41
C VAL A 22 -2.16 -7.09 -5.16
N ASN A 23 -1.69 -6.61 -6.31
CA ASN A 23 -0.60 -7.23 -7.02
C ASN A 23 0.73 -6.84 -6.35
N PRO A 24 1.51 -7.79 -5.78
CA PRO A 24 2.72 -7.46 -5.02
C PRO A 24 3.86 -6.90 -5.90
N ARG A 25 3.77 -7.04 -7.22
CA ARG A 25 4.80 -6.53 -8.16
C ARG A 25 4.49 -5.14 -8.69
N THR A 26 3.26 -4.66 -8.57
CA THR A 26 2.85 -3.36 -9.09
C THR A 26 2.16 -2.46 -8.08
N MET A 27 1.73 -3.04 -6.95
CA MET A 27 0.85 -2.43 -5.96
C MET A 27 -0.54 -2.04 -6.50
N GLU A 28 -0.91 -2.50 -7.70
CA GLU A 28 -2.22 -2.26 -8.30
C GLU A 28 -3.29 -3.16 -7.66
N SER A 29 -4.51 -2.65 -7.53
CA SER A 29 -5.69 -3.44 -7.20
C SER A 29 -5.94 -4.49 -8.29
N LYS A 30 -6.19 -5.72 -7.87
CA LYS A 30 -6.66 -6.80 -8.75
C LYS A 30 -8.13 -6.63 -9.15
N LEU A 31 -8.86 -5.76 -8.44
CA LEU A 31 -10.29 -5.53 -8.63
C LEU A 31 -10.57 -4.31 -9.50
N VAL A 32 -9.75 -3.26 -9.36
CA VAL A 32 -9.93 -1.98 -10.06
C VAL A 32 -8.65 -1.57 -10.77
N LYS A 33 -8.66 -1.60 -12.10
CA LYS A 33 -7.50 -1.15 -12.89
C LYS A 33 -7.21 0.33 -12.65
N GLY A 34 -5.93 0.67 -12.57
CA GLY A 34 -5.46 2.04 -12.33
C GLY A 34 -5.57 2.52 -10.89
N LEU A 35 -6.02 1.68 -9.95
CA LEU A 35 -6.03 1.97 -8.52
C LEU A 35 -4.82 1.29 -7.86
N TYR A 36 -4.02 2.06 -7.12
CA TYR A 36 -2.80 1.57 -6.47
C TYR A 36 -2.81 1.87 -4.97
N PHE A 37 -2.18 1.00 -4.19
CA PHE A 37 -2.13 1.09 -2.73
C PHE A 37 -0.69 1.08 -2.21
N ALA A 38 -0.41 1.80 -1.13
CA ALA A 38 0.93 1.83 -0.54
C ALA A 38 0.87 2.12 0.96
N GLY A 39 1.97 1.77 1.63
CA GLY A 39 2.21 2.04 3.04
C GLY A 39 1.23 1.34 3.97
N GLU A 40 0.95 2.01 5.08
CA GLU A 40 0.15 1.49 6.19
C GLU A 40 -1.33 1.24 5.83
N LEU A 41 -1.76 1.69 4.63
CA LEU A 41 -3.08 1.37 4.11
C LEU A 41 -3.20 -0.11 3.70
N LEU A 42 -2.08 -0.78 3.42
CA LEU A 42 -2.03 -2.22 3.18
C LEU A 42 -2.10 -2.95 4.53
N ASP A 43 -2.74 -4.12 4.55
CA ASP A 43 -2.76 -5.02 5.71
C ASP A 43 -1.39 -5.69 5.91
N LEU A 44 -0.38 -4.89 6.26
CA LEU A 44 1.01 -5.24 6.49
C LEU A 44 1.43 -4.73 7.87
N ASP A 45 1.40 -5.62 8.86
CA ASP A 45 1.96 -5.33 10.18
C ASP A 45 3.48 -5.50 10.15
N GLY A 46 4.21 -4.38 10.20
CA GLY A 46 5.63 -4.38 10.49
C GLY A 46 5.85 -4.47 12.00
N SER A 47 6.64 -5.45 12.46
CA SER A 47 7.09 -5.51 13.86
C SER A 47 7.70 -4.16 14.26
N THR A 48 7.43 -3.69 15.48
CA THR A 48 7.99 -2.44 16.00
C THR A 48 9.52 -2.40 15.84
N GLY A 49 10.07 -1.32 15.24
CA GLY A 49 11.51 -1.20 14.98
C GLY A 49 11.92 -0.49 13.67
N GLY A 50 11.01 0.19 12.97
CA GLY A 50 11.31 0.94 11.73
C GLY A 50 10.84 0.26 10.43
N TYR A 51 10.32 -0.97 10.51
CA TYR A 51 9.81 -1.71 9.36
C TYR A 51 8.61 -1.03 8.68
N ASN A 52 7.79 -0.29 9.43
CA ASN A 52 6.65 0.46 8.85
C ASN A 52 7.10 1.54 7.87
N LEU A 53 8.18 2.26 8.17
CA LEU A 53 8.74 3.25 7.25
C LEU A 53 9.32 2.58 6.00
N GLN A 54 10.01 1.46 6.16
CA GLN A 54 10.54 0.70 5.03
C GLN A 54 9.41 0.21 4.12
N ILE A 55 8.31 -0.31 4.69
CA ILE A 55 7.11 -0.73 3.96
C ILE A 55 6.52 0.47 3.21
N ALA A 56 6.35 1.60 3.88
CA ALA A 56 5.82 2.82 3.28
C ALA A 56 6.66 3.30 2.08
N TYR A 57 7.97 3.41 2.24
CA TYR A 57 8.84 3.87 1.16
C TYR A 57 8.91 2.87 -0.01
N SER A 58 9.03 1.58 0.29
CA SER A 58 9.20 0.55 -0.75
C SER A 58 7.94 0.38 -1.59
N THR A 59 6.77 0.31 -0.94
CA THR A 59 5.48 0.18 -1.62
C THR A 59 5.08 1.47 -2.32
N GLY A 60 5.34 2.64 -1.71
CA GLY A 60 5.07 3.95 -2.31
C GLY A 60 5.86 4.20 -3.60
N TRP A 61 7.16 3.87 -3.60
CA TRP A 61 7.98 3.99 -4.81
C TRP A 61 7.46 3.10 -5.95
N LEU A 62 7.13 1.84 -5.62
CA LEU A 62 6.65 0.88 -6.61
C LEU A 62 5.29 1.29 -7.19
N ALA A 63 4.33 1.66 -6.32
CA ALA A 63 3.00 2.11 -6.72
C ALA A 63 3.08 3.35 -7.62
N GLY A 64 3.88 4.35 -7.23
CA GLY A 64 4.04 5.58 -8.02
C GLY A 64 4.68 5.34 -9.38
N LYS A 65 5.72 4.50 -9.43
CA LYS A 65 6.39 4.12 -10.69
C LYS A 65 5.43 3.41 -11.65
N GLU A 66 4.69 2.40 -11.19
CA GLU A 66 3.79 1.64 -12.06
C GLU A 66 2.56 2.45 -12.49
N ALA A 67 2.02 3.30 -11.62
CA ALA A 67 0.97 4.24 -12.00
C ALA A 67 1.42 5.20 -13.11
N ALA A 68 2.66 5.70 -13.04
CA ALA A 68 3.22 6.56 -14.08
C ALA A 68 3.43 5.80 -15.41
N ASN A 69 3.96 4.58 -15.35
CA ASN A 69 4.14 3.73 -16.54
C ASN A 69 2.80 3.46 -17.23
N GLN A 70 1.78 3.08 -16.46
CA GLN A 70 0.44 2.84 -17.00
C GLN A 70 -0.14 4.10 -17.64
N ALA A 71 -0.05 5.25 -16.96
CA ALA A 71 -0.56 6.51 -17.48
C ALA A 71 0.15 6.96 -18.78
N LEU A 72 1.43 6.64 -18.94
CA LEU A 72 2.18 6.89 -20.18
C LEU A 72 1.74 5.95 -21.30
N ALA A 73 1.64 4.64 -21.03
CA ALA A 73 1.15 3.67 -22.01
C ALA A 73 -0.27 3.99 -22.49
N ASP A 74 -1.16 4.42 -21.59
CA ASP A 74 -2.52 4.83 -21.92
C ASP A 74 -2.58 6.09 -22.80
N LYS A 75 -1.56 6.96 -22.73
CA LYS A 75 -1.45 8.12 -23.63
C LYS A 75 -0.96 7.71 -25.02
N GLU A 76 -0.01 6.78 -25.10
CA GLU A 76 0.51 6.27 -26.37
C GLU A 76 -0.55 5.51 -27.17
N ILE A 77 -1.45 4.77 -26.51
CA ILE A 77 -2.56 4.04 -27.18
C ILE A 77 -3.64 5.00 -27.74
N LYS A 78 -3.73 6.21 -27.20
CA LYS A 78 -4.76 7.21 -27.59
C LYS A 78 -4.30 8.16 -28.70
N HIS A 79 -3.06 8.05 -29.17
CA HIS A 79 -2.51 8.79 -30.31
C HIS A 79 -2.31 7.87 -31.51
#